data_AF-A0A7K3BI96-F1
#
_entry.id   AF-A0A7K3BI96-F1
#
_cell.length_a   1.000
_cell.length_b   1.000
_cell.length_c   1.000
_cell.angle_alpha   90.00
_cell.angle_beta   90.00
_cell.angle_gamma   90.00
#
_symmetry.space_group_name_H-M   'P 1'
#
loop_
_entity.id
_entity.type
_entity.pdbx_description
1 polymer ?
#
loop_
_entity_poly.entity_id
_entity_poly.type
_entity_poly.pdbx_seq_one_letter_code
_entity_poly.pdbx_strand_id
1 'polypeptide(L)'
;MVEAEPHQDPGPCVLYIRCGGTDPATLAALAGLVGRFTPVVRAEPPDAVVADVRSAVSFYGLLPEQLALMISTRASALYDVSLTIGVAGSRTVAAMAACDVLVGRIRAVDSDPRAVADFLRAKPVAALPGITAEAVRTLAVAGLYTVGEVAATPLPEIQAVLGADTGRGVWERAHGLDPAPITPEHPPGSLAADRLFTADATDPTDQGALSRAVLELGLGLGDRLRSTGRTATGLTLTVRLAGGSSVSRSRSLPEPTSDPGELAEAAYAMHEALGRHGAPVRAVALRAEGLSAADLRRARCVPVGAGRGRAVLPSTFADPPAPGPAQEERRLSS
;
A
#
# COMPACT_ATOMS: atom_id res chain seq x y z
N MET A 1 8.09 35.52 1.92
CA MET A 1 9.00 34.36 1.91
C MET A 1 8.51 33.43 2.99
N VAL A 2 7.75 32.42 2.62
CA VAL A 2 7.38 31.33 3.54
C VAL A 2 8.52 30.34 3.38
N GLU A 3 9.39 30.24 4.38
CA GLU A 3 10.42 29.22 4.41
C GLU A 3 9.71 27.87 4.40
N ALA A 4 9.88 27.13 3.30
CA ALA A 4 9.46 25.74 3.23
C ALA A 4 10.32 24.98 4.24
N GLU A 5 9.68 24.47 5.30
CA GLU A 5 10.33 23.54 6.21
C GLU A 5 10.98 22.41 5.42
N PRO A 6 12.19 21.97 5.80
CA PRO A 6 12.90 20.93 5.08
C PRO A 6 11.99 19.71 4.97
N HIS A 7 11.75 19.27 3.73
CA HIS A 7 11.00 18.05 3.42
C HIS A 7 11.76 16.89 4.08
N GLN A 8 11.33 16.53 5.28
CA GLN A 8 11.89 15.45 6.07
C GLN A 8 11.67 14.19 5.23
N ASP A 9 12.76 13.65 4.68
CA ASP A 9 12.75 12.45 3.85
C ASP A 9 11.92 11.40 4.59
N PRO A 10 10.76 10.94 4.06
CA PRO A 10 9.91 10.02 4.78
C PRO A 10 10.73 8.74 4.91
N GLY A 11 11.30 8.54 6.11
CA GLY A 11 12.23 7.48 6.42
C GLY A 11 11.71 6.13 5.90
N PRO A 12 12.59 5.18 5.57
CA PRO A 12 12.22 4.01 4.80
C PRO A 12 10.95 3.31 5.34
N CYS A 13 9.98 3.07 4.46
CA CYS A 13 8.64 2.61 4.83
C CYS A 13 8.45 1.18 4.34
N VAL A 14 8.96 0.20 5.08
CA VAL A 14 8.68 -1.22 4.81
C VAL A 14 7.55 -1.68 5.73
N LEU A 15 6.55 -2.33 5.14
CA LEU A 15 5.50 -3.04 5.87
C LEU A 15 5.80 -4.54 5.86
N TYR A 16 5.77 -5.16 7.04
CA TYR A 16 5.75 -6.60 7.23
C TYR A 16 4.38 -7.01 7.77
N ILE A 17 3.59 -7.69 6.95
CA ILE A 17 2.17 -7.95 7.18
C ILE A 17 1.96 -9.43 7.41
N ARG A 18 1.47 -9.83 8.59
CA ARG A 18 1.17 -11.22 8.93
C ARG A 18 -0.33 -11.45 8.98
N CYS A 19 -0.80 -12.51 8.32
CA CYS A 19 -2.22 -12.90 8.34
C CYS A 19 -2.54 -14.01 9.36
N GLY A 20 -1.54 -14.58 10.04
CA GLY A 20 -1.72 -15.58 11.11
C GLY A 20 -2.25 -16.95 10.65
N GLY A 21 -2.65 -17.08 9.39
CA GLY A 21 -3.09 -18.32 8.76
C GLY A 21 -2.08 -18.83 7.72
N THR A 22 -2.04 -20.15 7.54
CA THR A 22 -1.15 -20.85 6.58
C THR A 22 -1.80 -21.12 5.23
N ASP A 23 -2.97 -20.55 4.94
CA ASP A 23 -3.67 -20.78 3.68
C ASP A 23 -2.98 -20.01 2.53
N PRO A 24 -2.41 -20.71 1.52
CA PRO A 24 -1.75 -20.07 0.39
C PRO A 24 -2.68 -19.18 -0.43
N ALA A 25 -3.98 -19.49 -0.49
CA ALA A 25 -4.94 -18.68 -1.23
C ALA A 25 -5.18 -17.32 -0.56
N THR A 26 -5.30 -17.32 0.77
CA THR A 26 -5.37 -16.10 1.58
C THR A 26 -4.10 -15.26 1.44
N LEU A 27 -2.93 -15.88 1.45
CA LEU A 27 -1.65 -15.19 1.27
C LEU A 27 -1.56 -14.51 -0.11
N ALA A 28 -1.94 -15.21 -1.18
CA ALA A 28 -1.98 -14.65 -2.53
C ALA A 28 -3.01 -13.51 -2.67
N ALA A 29 -4.18 -13.66 -2.04
CA ALA A 29 -5.20 -12.62 -2.02
C ALA A 29 -4.72 -11.36 -1.27
N LEU A 30 -4.02 -11.54 -0.15
CA LEU A 30 -3.42 -10.45 0.61
C LEU A 30 -2.31 -9.75 -0.19
N ALA A 31 -1.40 -10.49 -0.81
CA ALA A 31 -0.38 -9.92 -1.69
C ALA A 31 -1.01 -9.12 -2.83
N GLY A 32 -2.11 -9.63 -3.41
CA GLY A 32 -2.90 -8.91 -4.41
C GLY A 32 -3.58 -7.64 -3.89
N LEU A 33 -4.03 -7.60 -2.64
CA LEU A 33 -4.56 -6.40 -1.98
C LEU A 33 -3.46 -5.37 -1.74
N VAL A 34 -2.33 -5.78 -1.19
CA VAL A 34 -1.19 -4.89 -0.92
C VAL A 34 -0.60 -4.34 -2.23
N GLY A 35 -0.59 -5.16 -3.28
CA GLY A 35 -0.22 -4.78 -4.64
C GLY A 35 -1.04 -3.63 -5.23
N ARG A 36 -2.22 -3.35 -4.68
CA ARG A 36 -3.03 -2.17 -5.06
C ARG A 36 -2.43 -0.88 -4.54
N PHE A 37 -1.70 -0.92 -3.43
CA PHE A 37 -1.09 0.27 -2.82
C PHE A 37 0.32 0.52 -3.34
N THR A 38 1.12 -0.53 -3.43
CA THR A 38 2.51 -0.45 -3.91
C THR A 38 2.82 -1.58 -4.90
N PRO A 39 3.60 -1.33 -5.96
CA PRO A 39 4.05 -2.38 -6.87
C PRO A 39 5.16 -3.26 -6.28
N VAL A 40 5.82 -2.82 -5.19
CA VAL A 40 6.94 -3.55 -4.58
C VAL A 40 6.41 -4.41 -3.44
N VAL A 41 5.91 -5.59 -3.80
CA VAL A 41 5.28 -6.55 -2.87
C VAL A 41 5.83 -7.95 -3.11
N ARG A 42 6.11 -8.65 -2.02
CA ARG A 42 6.58 -10.04 -2.02
C ARG A 42 5.81 -10.85 -1.00
N ALA A 43 5.27 -12.00 -1.40
CA ALA A 43 4.79 -12.98 -0.44
C ALA A 43 5.97 -13.73 0.19
N GLU A 44 5.85 -13.99 1.48
CA GLU A 44 6.80 -14.73 2.30
C GLU A 44 6.02 -15.81 3.04
N PRO A 45 5.89 -17.00 2.43
CA PRO A 45 5.32 -18.14 3.11
C PRO A 45 6.05 -18.38 4.45
N PRO A 46 5.32 -18.75 5.51
CA PRO A 46 3.96 -19.31 5.48
C PRO A 46 2.81 -18.30 5.53
N ASP A 47 2.97 -17.14 6.17
CA ASP A 47 1.85 -16.26 6.56
C ASP A 47 2.14 -14.76 6.38
N ALA A 48 3.22 -14.37 5.69
CA ALA A 48 3.68 -12.99 5.65
C ALA A 48 3.71 -12.39 4.24
N VAL A 49 3.43 -11.09 4.14
CA VAL A 49 3.60 -10.28 2.94
C VAL A 49 4.47 -9.08 3.29
N VAL A 50 5.51 -8.85 2.50
CA VAL A 50 6.43 -7.72 2.67
C VAL A 50 6.23 -6.74 1.54
N ALA A 51 6.15 -5.46 1.87
CA ALA A 51 5.91 -4.41 0.90
C ALA A 51 6.72 -3.15 1.21
N ASP A 52 7.32 -2.56 0.17
CA ASP A 52 7.91 -1.23 0.25
C ASP A 52 6.85 -0.20 -0.12
N VAL A 53 6.45 0.63 0.84
CA VAL A 53 5.38 1.61 0.67
C VAL A 53 5.88 3.05 0.59
N ARG A 54 7.18 3.30 0.42
CA ARG A 54 7.72 4.68 0.31
C ARG A 54 6.98 5.52 -0.73
N SER A 55 6.78 4.96 -1.93
CA SER A 55 6.05 5.65 -2.99
C SER A 55 4.56 5.80 -2.69
N ALA A 56 3.96 4.85 -1.97
CA ALA A 56 2.54 4.90 -1.61
C ALA A 56 2.27 5.96 -0.53
N VAL A 57 3.13 6.05 0.48
CA VAL A 57 3.09 7.06 1.56
C VAL A 57 3.13 8.47 0.96
N SER A 58 4.08 8.72 0.06
CA SER A 58 4.18 10.00 -0.66
C SER A 58 2.94 10.29 -1.52
N PHE A 59 2.43 9.29 -2.24
CA PHE A 59 1.27 9.45 -3.12
C PHE A 59 -0.04 9.73 -2.36
N TYR A 60 -0.30 9.01 -1.27
CA TYR A 60 -1.52 9.16 -0.49
C TYR A 60 -1.44 10.30 0.54
N GLY A 61 -0.25 10.87 0.78
CA GLY A 61 -0.05 11.88 1.82
C GLY A 61 -0.37 11.36 3.23
N LEU A 62 -0.18 10.07 3.45
CA LEU A 62 -0.49 9.38 4.71
C LEU A 62 0.80 8.97 5.41
N LEU A 63 0.77 8.92 6.73
CA LEU A 63 1.83 8.28 7.50
C LEU A 63 1.84 6.76 7.24
N PRO A 64 3.01 6.10 7.33
CA PRO A 64 3.13 4.65 7.11
C PRO A 64 2.17 3.81 7.98
N GLU A 65 1.92 4.24 9.21
CA GLU A 65 0.99 3.60 10.14
C GLU A 65 -0.47 3.75 9.71
N GLN A 66 -0.82 4.91 9.14
CA GLN A 66 -2.17 5.15 8.60
C GLN A 66 -2.40 4.29 7.37
N LEU A 67 -1.38 4.14 6.51
CA LEU A 67 -1.43 3.23 5.37
C LEU A 67 -1.56 1.77 5.81
N ALA A 68 -0.81 1.34 6.83
CA ALA A 68 -0.94 0.02 7.44
C ALA A 68 -2.35 -0.21 8.01
N LEU A 69 -2.90 0.77 8.73
CA LEU A 69 -4.26 0.69 9.27
C LEU A 69 -5.30 0.57 8.16
N MET A 70 -5.16 1.37 7.09
CA MET A 70 -6.02 1.28 5.93
C MET A 70 -5.96 -0.12 5.31
N ILE A 71 -4.77 -0.69 5.09
CA ILE A 71 -4.60 -2.06 4.58
C ILE A 71 -5.28 -3.07 5.51
N SER A 72 -5.08 -2.96 6.83
CA SER A 72 -5.71 -3.83 7.83
C SER A 72 -7.23 -3.77 7.78
N THR A 73 -7.81 -2.58 7.73
CA THR A 73 -9.27 -2.39 7.64
C THR A 73 -9.81 -2.98 6.32
N ARG A 74 -9.11 -2.78 5.19
CA ARG A 74 -9.54 -3.37 3.92
C ARG A 74 -9.44 -4.89 3.95
N ALA A 75 -8.37 -5.45 4.51
CA ALA A 75 -8.19 -6.90 4.59
C ALA A 75 -9.25 -7.57 5.46
N SER A 76 -9.56 -6.99 6.62
CA SER A 76 -10.65 -7.46 7.48
C SER A 76 -12.00 -7.38 6.76
N ALA A 77 -12.29 -6.26 6.08
CA ALA A 77 -13.56 -6.11 5.37
C ALA A 77 -13.71 -7.02 4.14
N LEU A 78 -12.61 -7.35 3.46
CA LEU A 78 -12.62 -8.12 2.21
C LEU A 78 -12.45 -9.62 2.43
N TYR A 79 -11.64 -10.03 3.39
CA TYR A 79 -11.20 -11.42 3.55
C TYR A 79 -11.49 -11.98 4.95
N ASP A 80 -12.06 -11.17 5.85
CA ASP A 80 -12.30 -11.55 7.26
C ASP A 80 -11.01 -11.97 7.99
N VAL A 81 -9.88 -11.35 7.61
CA VAL A 81 -8.56 -11.62 8.17
C VAL A 81 -8.12 -10.46 9.05
N SER A 82 -7.68 -10.76 10.27
CA SER A 82 -7.00 -9.80 11.14
C SER A 82 -5.51 -9.79 10.83
N LEU A 83 -4.97 -8.63 10.48
CA LEU A 83 -3.56 -8.47 10.13
C LEU A 83 -2.75 -7.94 11.31
N THR A 84 -1.57 -8.52 11.51
CA THR A 84 -0.54 -7.96 12.39
C THR A 84 0.51 -7.31 11.52
N ILE A 85 0.78 -6.02 11.72
CA ILE A 85 1.64 -5.24 10.81
C ILE A 85 2.79 -4.59 11.57
N GLY A 86 4.01 -4.88 11.13
CA GLY A 86 5.20 -4.14 11.54
C GLY A 86 5.57 -3.11 10.49
N VAL A 87 5.92 -1.91 10.94
CA VAL A 87 6.34 -0.78 10.10
C VAL A 87 7.75 -0.38 10.53
N ALA A 88 8.71 -0.38 9.60
CA ALA A 88 10.07 0.05 9.92
C ALA A 88 10.90 0.40 8.66
N GLY A 89 12.09 0.92 8.91
CA GLY A 89 13.11 1.25 7.91
C GLY A 89 13.72 0.08 7.14
N SER A 90 13.59 -1.14 7.67
CA SER A 90 14.10 -2.34 7.02
C SER A 90 13.14 -3.50 7.22
N ARG A 91 13.18 -4.47 6.30
CA ARG A 91 12.38 -5.69 6.37
C ARG A 91 12.64 -6.46 7.67
N THR A 92 13.89 -6.54 8.11
CA THR A 92 14.27 -7.20 9.36
C THR A 92 13.61 -6.54 10.57
N VAL A 93 13.70 -5.21 10.70
CA VAL A 93 13.10 -4.49 11.83
C VAL A 93 11.57 -4.54 11.77
N ALA A 94 10.98 -4.44 10.57
CA ALA A 94 9.54 -4.54 10.38
C ALA A 94 9.02 -5.93 10.78
N ALA A 95 9.72 -7.00 10.40
CA ALA A 95 9.38 -8.37 10.82
C ALA A 95 9.43 -8.53 12.35
N MET A 96 10.49 -8.01 12.97
CA MET A 96 10.63 -8.02 14.43
C MET A 96 9.52 -7.22 15.12
N ALA A 97 9.14 -6.06 14.57
CA ALA A 97 8.04 -5.24 15.08
C ALA A 97 6.70 -5.97 14.99
N ALA A 98 6.44 -6.69 13.89
CA ALA A 98 5.22 -7.49 13.72
C ALA A 98 5.15 -8.66 14.72
N CYS A 99 6.29 -9.27 15.07
CA CYS A 99 6.36 -10.35 16.06
C CYS A 99 6.25 -9.86 17.51
N ASP A 100 6.47 -8.58 17.77
CA ASP A 100 6.48 -8.00 19.13
C ASP A 100 5.09 -7.58 19.64
N VAL A 101 4.05 -7.74 18.80
CA VAL A 101 2.70 -7.30 19.13
C VAL A 101 1.67 -8.42 19.00
N LEU A 102 0.55 -8.23 19.69
CA LEU A 102 -0.59 -9.14 19.63
C LEU A 102 -1.23 -9.14 18.23
N VAL A 103 -1.95 -10.23 17.94
CA VAL A 103 -2.68 -10.39 16.67
C VAL A 103 -3.63 -9.20 16.43
N GLY A 104 -3.65 -8.68 15.21
CA GLY A 104 -4.51 -7.56 14.83
C GLY A 104 -3.99 -6.17 15.24
N ARG A 105 -2.73 -6.07 15.68
CA ARG A 105 -2.09 -4.80 16.07
C ARG A 105 -1.05 -4.36 15.06
N ILE A 106 -0.77 -3.06 15.09
CA ILE A 106 0.21 -2.40 14.24
C ILE A 106 1.31 -1.84 15.15
N ARG A 107 2.57 -2.07 14.79
CA ARG A 107 3.73 -1.51 15.50
C ARG A 107 4.67 -0.84 14.53
N ALA A 108 4.91 0.45 14.74
CA ALA A 108 5.94 1.18 14.02
C ALA A 108 7.20 1.34 14.84
N VAL A 109 8.35 1.24 14.19
CA VAL A 109 9.67 1.55 14.73
C VAL A 109 10.24 2.67 13.88
N ASP A 110 10.68 3.74 14.55
CA ASP A 110 11.31 4.89 13.90
C ASP A 110 12.56 4.44 13.12
N SER A 111 12.86 5.14 12.02
CA SER A 111 14.05 4.90 11.21
C SER A 111 15.32 5.49 11.83
N ASP A 112 15.22 6.31 12.89
CA ASP A 112 16.39 6.78 13.63
C ASP A 112 17.26 5.59 14.10
N PRO A 113 18.56 5.53 13.73
CA PRO A 113 19.45 4.45 14.12
C PRO A 113 19.48 4.18 15.64
N ARG A 114 19.29 5.20 16.48
CA ARG A 114 19.23 5.00 17.94
C ARG A 114 17.95 4.29 18.35
N ALA A 115 16.80 4.72 17.83
CA ALA A 115 15.51 4.06 18.07
C ALA A 115 15.52 2.59 17.60
N VAL A 116 16.12 2.31 16.44
CA VAL A 116 16.30 0.94 15.93
C VAL A 116 17.18 0.11 16.88
N ALA A 117 18.33 0.66 17.28
CA ALA A 117 19.25 -0.02 18.20
C ALA A 117 18.60 -0.31 19.55
N ASP A 118 17.87 0.64 20.11
CA ASP A 118 17.16 0.48 21.40
C ASP A 118 16.04 -0.56 21.31
N PHE A 119 15.30 -0.59 20.19
CA PHE A 119 14.27 -1.60 19.93
C PHE A 119 14.86 -3.02 19.84
N LEU A 120 15.98 -3.17 19.14
CA LEU A 120 16.61 -4.47 18.89
C LEU A 120 17.39 -5.00 20.10
N ARG A 121 18.02 -4.13 20.90
CA ARG A 121 19.00 -4.48 21.94
C ARG A 121 18.57 -5.66 22.84
N ALA A 122 17.33 -5.62 23.34
CA ALA A 122 16.83 -6.62 24.30
C ALA A 122 16.22 -7.87 23.64
N LYS A 123 16.15 -7.93 22.30
CA LYS A 123 15.53 -9.05 21.60
C LYS A 123 16.49 -10.26 21.59
N PRO A 124 15.96 -11.48 21.66
CA PRO A 124 16.79 -12.67 21.53
C PRO A 124 17.31 -12.79 20.10
N VAL A 125 18.55 -13.24 19.94
CA VAL A 125 19.17 -13.49 18.62
C VAL A 125 18.33 -14.46 17.78
N ALA A 126 17.71 -15.44 18.43
CA ALA A 126 16.85 -16.43 17.78
C ALA A 126 15.62 -15.83 17.07
N ALA A 127 15.22 -14.61 17.43
CA ALA A 127 14.10 -13.93 16.77
C ALA A 127 14.51 -13.27 15.45
N LEU A 128 15.81 -13.09 15.17
CA LEU A 128 16.26 -12.45 13.94
C LEU A 128 15.79 -13.23 12.69
N PRO A 129 15.13 -12.57 11.73
CA PRO A 129 14.72 -13.20 10.48
C PRO A 129 15.91 -13.80 9.72
N GLY A 130 15.78 -15.04 9.27
CA GLY A 130 16.77 -15.71 8.43
C GLY A 130 17.98 -16.29 9.17
N ILE A 131 18.02 -16.25 10.50
CA ILE A 131 19.03 -16.97 11.27
C ILE A 131 18.68 -18.47 11.38
N THR A 132 19.69 -19.33 11.23
CA THR A 132 19.50 -20.78 11.37
C THR A 132 19.60 -21.21 12.84
N ALA A 133 18.91 -22.30 13.20
CA ALA A 133 19.01 -22.86 14.55
C ALA A 133 20.45 -23.26 14.92
N GLU A 134 21.26 -23.63 13.93
CA GLU A 134 22.69 -23.89 14.13
C GLU A 134 23.45 -22.62 14.49
N ALA A 135 23.29 -21.54 13.73
CA ALA A 135 23.93 -20.25 14.03
C ALA A 135 23.53 -19.73 15.42
N VAL A 136 22.26 -19.87 15.81
CA VAL A 136 21.80 -19.52 17.17
C VAL A 136 22.53 -20.33 18.23
N ARG A 137 22.68 -21.66 18.04
CA ARG A 137 23.41 -22.51 18.99
C ARG A 137 24.90 -22.12 19.07
N THR A 138 25.53 -21.84 17.94
CA THR A 138 26.94 -21.43 17.90
C THR A 138 27.16 -20.09 18.62
N LEU A 139 26.28 -19.12 18.41
CA LEU A 139 26.31 -17.85 19.14
C LEU A 139 26.06 -18.04 20.64
N ALA A 140 25.14 -18.92 21.03
CA ALA A 140 24.88 -19.24 22.43
C ALA A 140 26.09 -19.88 23.12
N VAL A 141 26.87 -20.71 22.41
CA VAL A 141 28.15 -21.26 22.92
C VAL A 141 29.20 -20.16 23.10
N ALA A 142 29.19 -19.14 22.24
CA ALA A 142 30.02 -17.95 22.36
C ALA A 142 29.51 -16.94 23.42
N GLY A 143 28.42 -17.24 24.14
CA GLY A 143 27.83 -16.37 25.17
C GLY A 143 27.00 -15.21 24.61
N LEU A 144 26.60 -15.26 23.35
CA LEU A 144 25.81 -14.23 22.67
C LEU A 144 24.35 -14.70 22.54
N TYR A 145 23.46 -14.12 23.35
CA TYR A 145 22.04 -14.50 23.42
C TYR A 145 21.10 -13.42 22.89
N THR A 146 21.52 -12.15 22.96
CA THR A 146 20.71 -11.00 22.57
C THR A 146 21.27 -10.29 21.35
N VAL A 147 20.39 -9.62 20.60
CA VAL A 147 20.79 -8.86 19.41
C VAL A 147 21.74 -7.72 19.80
N GLY A 148 21.54 -7.12 20.99
CA GLY A 148 22.44 -6.08 21.51
C GLY A 148 23.86 -6.57 21.77
N GLU A 149 24.02 -7.81 22.26
CA GLU A 149 25.35 -8.42 22.44
C GLU A 149 26.05 -8.62 21.09
N VAL A 150 25.35 -9.20 20.11
CA VAL A 150 25.89 -9.39 18.75
C VAL A 150 26.27 -8.07 18.09
N ALA A 151 25.44 -7.02 18.25
CA ALA A 151 25.71 -5.69 17.72
C ALA A 151 26.89 -4.99 18.43
N ALA A 152 27.20 -5.35 19.68
CA ALA A 152 28.35 -4.83 20.40
C ALA A 152 29.65 -5.56 20.04
N THR A 153 29.56 -6.77 19.49
CA THR A 153 30.72 -7.56 19.07
C THR A 153 31.27 -7.07 17.72
N PRO A 154 32.59 -6.95 17.57
CA PRO A 154 33.22 -6.64 16.28
C PRO A 154 32.89 -7.69 15.21
N LEU A 155 32.61 -7.22 13.99
CA LEU A 155 32.30 -8.09 12.84
C LEU A 155 33.32 -9.25 12.64
N PRO A 156 34.65 -9.06 12.75
CA PRO A 156 35.60 -10.15 12.57
C PRO A 156 35.42 -11.31 13.55
N GLU A 157 34.99 -11.02 14.79
CA GLU A 157 34.75 -12.05 15.81
C GLU A 157 33.49 -12.85 15.51
N ILE A 158 32.42 -12.17 15.08
CA ILE A 158 31.19 -12.85 14.63
C ILE A 158 31.46 -13.72 13.40
N GLN A 159 32.27 -13.25 12.46
CA GLN A 159 32.67 -14.01 11.28
C GLN A 159 33.57 -15.21 11.61
N ALA A 160 34.42 -15.11 12.63
CA ALA A 160 35.22 -16.24 13.09
C ALA A 160 34.36 -17.38 13.67
N VAL A 161 33.23 -17.04 14.28
CA VAL A 161 32.30 -18.01 14.90
C VAL A 161 31.32 -18.60 13.88
N LEU A 162 30.75 -17.78 12.99
CA LEU A 162 29.68 -18.19 12.08
C LEU A 162 30.12 -18.41 10.62
N GLY A 163 31.36 -18.09 10.30
CA GLY A 163 31.83 -17.97 8.92
C GLY A 163 31.57 -16.58 8.32
N ALA A 164 32.25 -16.29 7.21
CA ALA A 164 32.31 -14.95 6.63
C ALA A 164 30.92 -14.39 6.23
N ASP A 165 30.15 -15.16 5.46
CA ASP A 165 28.87 -14.69 4.89
C ASP A 165 27.76 -14.66 5.93
N THR A 166 27.59 -15.76 6.67
CA THR A 166 26.58 -15.87 7.74
C THR A 166 26.85 -14.86 8.86
N GLY A 167 28.11 -14.72 9.28
CA GLY A 167 28.49 -13.77 10.31
C GLY A 167 28.21 -12.32 9.91
N ARG A 168 28.52 -11.95 8.66
CA ARG A 168 28.18 -10.63 8.13
C ARG A 168 26.67 -10.40 8.11
N GLY A 169 25.90 -11.33 7.56
CA GLY A 169 24.45 -11.16 7.47
C GLY A 169 23.75 -11.11 8.82
N VAL A 170 24.26 -11.82 9.85
CA VAL A 170 23.72 -11.72 11.21
C VAL A 170 24.08 -10.38 11.85
N TRP A 171 25.33 -9.94 11.69
CA TRP A 171 25.80 -8.66 12.22
C TRP A 171 25.07 -7.45 11.61
N GLU A 172 24.86 -7.46 10.28
CA GLU A 172 24.10 -6.43 9.59
C GLU A 172 22.65 -6.35 10.10
N ARG A 173 21.98 -7.50 10.24
CA ARG A 173 20.61 -7.56 10.79
C ARG A 173 20.54 -7.12 12.26
N ALA A 174 21.59 -7.39 13.04
CA ALA A 174 21.67 -6.92 14.42
C ALA A 174 21.74 -5.39 14.53
N HIS A 175 22.26 -4.73 13.49
CA HIS A 175 22.20 -3.28 13.32
C HIS A 175 20.95 -2.77 12.59
N GLY A 176 19.97 -3.65 12.35
CA GLY A 176 18.74 -3.31 11.62
C GLY A 176 18.95 -3.06 10.12
N LEU A 177 20.12 -3.41 9.58
CA LEU A 177 20.43 -3.29 8.17
C LEU A 177 19.95 -4.55 7.43
N ASP A 178 19.34 -4.33 6.27
CA ASP A 178 18.93 -5.41 5.38
C ASP A 178 19.41 -5.08 3.96
N PRO A 179 20.48 -5.74 3.47
CA PRO A 179 21.04 -5.45 2.15
C PRO A 179 20.18 -6.02 1.02
N ALA A 180 19.24 -6.93 1.30
CA ALA A 180 18.44 -7.58 0.28
C ALA A 180 17.27 -6.67 -0.13
N PRO A 181 17.23 -6.19 -1.39
CA PRO A 181 16.08 -5.44 -1.86
C PRO A 181 14.83 -6.32 -1.85
N ILE A 182 13.67 -5.71 -1.61
CA ILE A 182 12.37 -6.39 -1.75
C ILE A 182 12.12 -6.54 -3.25
N THR A 183 12.52 -7.69 -3.81
CA THR A 183 12.23 -8.02 -5.19
C THR A 183 10.76 -8.47 -5.30
N PRO A 184 9.94 -7.81 -6.13
CA PRO A 184 8.57 -8.24 -6.35
C PRO A 184 8.55 -9.62 -7.02
N GLU A 185 7.64 -10.50 -6.60
CA GLU A 185 7.56 -11.89 -7.11
C GLU A 185 7.24 -11.97 -8.60
N HIS A 186 6.56 -10.94 -9.10
CA HIS A 186 6.30 -10.77 -10.52
C HIS A 186 6.68 -9.34 -10.91
N PRO A 187 7.24 -9.11 -12.12
CA PRO A 187 7.17 -7.77 -12.69
C PRO A 187 5.70 -7.34 -12.61
N PRO A 188 5.40 -6.10 -12.22
CA PRO A 188 4.03 -5.66 -11.96
C PRO A 188 3.21 -5.83 -13.24
N GLY A 189 2.59 -7.00 -13.41
CA GLY A 189 1.77 -7.34 -14.57
C GLY A 189 0.37 -6.78 -14.41
N SER A 190 0.08 -6.12 -13.29
CA SER A 190 -1.21 -5.51 -13.03
C SER A 190 -1.13 -4.37 -12.02
N LEU A 191 -2.00 -3.39 -12.20
CA LEU A 191 -2.20 -2.25 -11.31
C LEU A 191 -3.68 -2.21 -10.95
N ALA A 192 -4.05 -1.99 -9.70
CA ALA A 192 -5.46 -1.99 -9.33
C ALA A 192 -5.82 -0.83 -8.40
N ALA A 193 -7.08 -0.41 -8.49
CA ALA A 193 -7.72 0.61 -7.67
C ALA A 193 -9.07 0.07 -7.20
N ASP A 194 -9.45 0.34 -5.95
CA ASP A 194 -10.69 -0.13 -5.38
C ASP A 194 -11.38 0.90 -4.49
N ARG A 195 -12.69 0.75 -4.36
CA ARG A 195 -13.56 1.58 -3.52
C ARG A 195 -14.46 0.70 -2.67
N LEU A 196 -14.49 1.00 -1.38
CA LEU A 196 -15.37 0.37 -0.40
C LEU A 196 -16.64 1.21 -0.22
N PHE A 197 -17.77 0.54 -0.05
CA PHE A 197 -19.05 1.17 0.30
C PHE A 197 -19.39 0.80 1.75
N THR A 198 -19.68 1.81 2.58
CA THR A 198 -20.12 1.61 3.98
C THR A 198 -21.57 1.15 4.02
N ALA A 199 -21.90 0.29 5.00
CA ALA A 199 -23.15 -0.47 5.08
C ALA A 199 -24.45 0.35 5.23
N ASP A 200 -24.37 1.68 5.35
CA ASP A 200 -25.54 2.57 5.51
C ASP A 200 -26.09 3.15 4.21
N ALA A 201 -25.55 2.76 3.05
CA ALA A 201 -26.16 3.08 1.75
C ALA A 201 -27.36 2.15 1.47
N THR A 202 -28.36 2.16 2.35
CA THR A 202 -29.66 1.57 2.07
C THR A 202 -30.46 2.57 1.26
N ASP A 203 -30.23 2.58 -0.06
CA ASP A 203 -31.30 2.86 -1.01
C ASP A 203 -31.16 1.88 -2.20
N PRO A 204 -32.21 1.13 -2.58
CA PRO A 204 -32.19 0.18 -3.70
C PRO A 204 -31.93 0.79 -5.09
N THR A 205 -31.53 2.06 -5.15
CA THR A 205 -31.42 2.89 -6.35
C THR A 205 -29.99 3.35 -6.66
N ASP A 206 -29.00 3.05 -5.82
CA ASP A 206 -27.66 3.67 -5.91
C ASP A 206 -26.72 3.07 -6.98
N GLN A 207 -27.29 2.70 -8.14
CA GLN A 207 -26.55 2.45 -9.36
C GLN A 207 -25.71 3.68 -9.78
N GLY A 208 -26.18 4.88 -9.41
CA GLY A 208 -25.47 6.14 -9.63
C GLY A 208 -24.13 6.20 -8.89
N ALA A 209 -24.08 5.89 -7.59
CA ALA A 209 -22.81 5.87 -6.86
C ALA A 209 -21.86 4.78 -7.34
N LEU A 210 -22.37 3.60 -7.72
CA LEU A 210 -21.53 2.54 -8.29
C LEU A 210 -20.95 2.95 -9.65
N SER A 211 -21.78 3.49 -10.54
CA SER A 211 -21.35 4.01 -11.84
C SER A 211 -20.28 5.09 -11.69
N ARG A 212 -20.51 6.04 -10.77
CA ARG A 212 -19.56 7.10 -10.47
C ARG A 212 -18.25 6.55 -9.90
N ALA A 213 -18.33 5.61 -8.97
CA ALA A 213 -17.16 4.94 -8.41
C ALA A 213 -16.34 4.24 -9.49
N VAL A 214 -16.97 3.52 -10.42
CA VAL A 214 -16.29 2.83 -11.51
C VAL A 214 -15.57 3.82 -12.43
N LEU A 215 -16.21 4.94 -12.77
CA LEU A 215 -15.60 6.01 -13.56
C LEU A 215 -14.39 6.64 -12.84
N GLU A 216 -14.55 6.98 -11.56
CA GLU A 216 -13.47 7.54 -10.74
C GLU A 216 -12.28 6.57 -10.63
N LEU A 217 -12.55 5.26 -10.51
CA LEU A 217 -11.51 4.24 -10.49
C LEU A 217 -10.78 4.10 -11.84
N GLY A 218 -11.51 4.19 -12.96
CA GLY A 218 -10.90 4.18 -14.30
C GLY A 218 -9.99 5.38 -14.53
N LEU A 219 -10.45 6.58 -14.15
CA LEU A 219 -9.67 7.81 -14.25
C LEU A 219 -8.39 7.73 -13.40
N GLY A 220 -8.53 7.39 -12.11
CA GLY A 220 -7.38 7.29 -11.21
C GLY A 220 -6.39 6.19 -11.61
N LEU A 221 -6.86 5.10 -12.21
CA LEU A 221 -6.00 4.04 -12.72
C LEU A 221 -5.18 4.51 -13.93
N GLY A 222 -5.78 5.28 -14.84
CA GLY A 222 -5.06 5.87 -15.97
C GLY A 222 -3.99 6.87 -15.54
N ASP A 223 -4.30 7.75 -14.59
CA ASP A 223 -3.32 8.70 -14.06
C ASP A 223 -2.12 7.98 -13.41
N ARG A 224 -2.38 6.85 -12.77
CA ARG A 224 -1.34 6.02 -12.16
C ARG A 224 -0.50 5.25 -13.18
N LEU A 225 -1.10 4.78 -14.27
CA LEU A 225 -0.36 4.21 -15.40
C LEU A 225 0.53 5.25 -16.06
N ARG A 226 0.00 6.47 -16.26
CA ARG A 226 0.72 7.59 -16.88
C ARG A 226 1.90 8.05 -16.03
N SER A 227 1.69 8.26 -14.73
CA SER A 227 2.76 8.67 -13.79
C SER A 227 3.86 7.62 -13.65
N THR A 228 3.55 6.34 -13.87
CA THR A 228 4.53 5.24 -13.85
C THR A 228 5.12 4.91 -15.21
N GLY A 229 4.74 5.64 -16.28
CA GLY A 229 5.24 5.42 -17.63
C GLY A 229 4.86 4.05 -18.20
N ARG A 230 3.66 3.55 -17.89
CA ARG A 230 3.19 2.21 -18.26
C ARG A 230 1.87 2.25 -19.01
N THR A 231 1.63 1.23 -19.82
CA THR A 231 0.36 0.99 -20.53
C THR A 231 -0.20 -0.38 -20.16
N ALA A 232 -1.53 -0.53 -20.16
CA ALA A 232 -2.23 -1.77 -19.86
C ALA A 232 -2.90 -2.36 -21.10
N THR A 233 -2.92 -3.69 -21.23
CA THR A 233 -3.58 -4.41 -22.34
C THR A 233 -4.90 -5.07 -21.93
N GLY A 234 -5.17 -5.16 -20.62
CA GLY A 234 -6.41 -5.71 -20.11
C GLY A 234 -6.94 -4.94 -18.90
N LEU A 235 -8.25 -5.03 -18.68
CA LEU A 235 -8.93 -4.53 -17.50
C LEU A 235 -9.84 -5.61 -16.92
N THR A 236 -9.83 -5.75 -15.60
CA THR A 236 -10.69 -6.65 -14.83
C THR A 236 -11.45 -5.83 -13.79
N LEU A 237 -12.78 -5.79 -13.90
CA LEU A 237 -13.70 -5.19 -12.94
C LEU A 237 -14.25 -6.27 -12.01
N THR A 238 -14.14 -6.09 -10.70
CA THR A 238 -14.66 -7.01 -9.68
C THR A 238 -15.59 -6.26 -8.74
N VAL A 239 -16.83 -6.72 -8.61
CA VAL A 239 -17.85 -6.22 -7.69
C VAL A 239 -18.07 -7.26 -6.61
N ARG A 240 -17.92 -6.86 -5.34
CA ARG A 240 -18.18 -7.72 -4.19
C ARG A 240 -19.50 -7.35 -3.54
N LEU A 241 -20.36 -8.35 -3.34
CA LEU A 241 -21.68 -8.21 -2.75
C LEU A 241 -21.60 -8.42 -1.23
N ALA A 242 -22.57 -7.89 -0.48
CA ALA A 242 -22.60 -7.99 0.98
C ALA A 242 -22.68 -9.44 1.50
N GLY A 243 -23.22 -10.36 0.69
CA GLY A 243 -23.25 -11.80 0.99
C GLY A 243 -21.92 -12.55 0.78
N GLY A 244 -20.80 -11.85 0.55
CA GLY A 244 -19.47 -12.45 0.33
C GLY A 244 -19.20 -12.89 -1.10
N SER A 245 -20.25 -13.09 -1.92
CA SER A 245 -20.12 -13.41 -3.34
C SER A 245 -19.47 -12.28 -4.14
N SER A 246 -18.60 -12.63 -5.08
CA SER A 246 -17.93 -11.69 -5.99
C SER A 246 -18.32 -11.97 -7.43
N VAL A 247 -18.60 -10.92 -8.20
CA VAL A 247 -18.82 -11.01 -9.65
C VAL A 247 -17.70 -10.23 -10.33
N SER A 248 -17.03 -10.85 -11.30
CA SER A 248 -15.94 -10.20 -12.04
C SER A 248 -16.16 -10.30 -13.55
N ARG A 249 -15.67 -9.29 -14.27
CA ARG A 249 -15.60 -9.24 -15.72
C ARG A 249 -14.22 -8.76 -16.13
N SER A 250 -13.62 -9.47 -17.07
CA SER A 250 -12.35 -9.09 -17.68
C SER A 250 -12.57 -8.75 -19.14
N ARG A 251 -11.86 -7.74 -19.62
CA ARG A 251 -11.87 -7.29 -21.02
C ARG A 251 -10.43 -7.01 -21.45
N SER A 252 -10.04 -7.58 -22.58
CA SER A 252 -8.82 -7.16 -23.27
C SER A 252 -9.09 -5.86 -24.02
N LEU A 253 -8.19 -4.90 -23.89
CA LEU A 253 -8.21 -3.65 -24.65
C LEU A 253 -7.67 -3.91 -26.07
N PRO A 254 -8.20 -3.23 -27.09
CA PRO A 254 -7.75 -3.39 -28.47
C PRO A 254 -6.31 -2.91 -28.67
N GLU A 255 -5.91 -1.90 -27.90
CA GLU A 255 -4.54 -1.36 -27.90
C GLU A 255 -4.05 -1.15 -26.45
N PRO A 256 -2.75 -1.29 -26.18
CA PRO A 256 -2.18 -0.95 -24.88
C PRO A 256 -2.35 0.54 -24.59
N THR A 257 -3.11 0.90 -23.55
CA THR A 257 -3.41 2.31 -23.23
C THR A 257 -3.04 2.69 -21.81
N SER A 258 -2.80 3.97 -21.61
CA SER A 258 -2.66 4.63 -20.31
C SER A 258 -3.60 5.82 -20.19
N ASP A 259 -4.54 5.97 -21.13
CA ASP A 259 -5.45 7.10 -21.14
C ASP A 259 -6.56 6.93 -20.10
N PRO A 260 -6.70 7.87 -19.14
CA PRO A 260 -7.75 7.82 -18.12
C PRO A 260 -9.16 7.75 -18.70
N GLY A 261 -9.42 8.44 -19.82
CA GLY A 261 -10.72 8.46 -20.48
C GLY A 261 -11.08 7.10 -21.06
N GLU A 262 -10.18 6.52 -21.86
CA GLU A 262 -10.40 5.18 -22.44
C GLU A 262 -10.57 4.10 -21.37
N LEU A 263 -9.80 4.17 -20.28
CA LEU A 263 -9.92 3.21 -19.18
C LEU A 263 -11.22 3.38 -18.40
N ALA A 264 -11.68 4.62 -18.18
CA ALA A 264 -12.96 4.91 -17.55
C ALA A 264 -14.15 4.45 -18.40
N GLU A 265 -14.13 4.70 -19.71
CA GLU A 265 -15.16 4.21 -20.63
C GLU A 265 -15.19 2.68 -20.69
N ALA A 266 -14.02 2.03 -20.77
CA ALA A 266 -13.94 0.58 -20.77
C ALA A 266 -14.46 -0.02 -19.45
N ALA A 267 -14.14 0.60 -18.31
CA ALA A 267 -14.64 0.19 -16.99
C ALA A 267 -16.16 0.36 -16.88
N TYR A 268 -16.71 1.47 -17.38
CA TYR A 268 -18.14 1.73 -17.41
C TYR A 268 -18.89 0.72 -18.29
N ALA A 269 -18.38 0.41 -19.48
CA ALA A 269 -18.97 -0.62 -20.34
C ALA A 269 -18.97 -2.02 -19.70
N MET A 270 -17.92 -2.37 -18.93
CA MET A 270 -17.90 -3.62 -18.16
C MET A 270 -18.93 -3.61 -17.02
N HIS A 271 -19.15 -2.46 -16.39
CA HIS A 271 -20.19 -2.29 -15.38
C HIS A 271 -21.60 -2.48 -15.97
N GLU A 272 -21.89 -1.88 -17.12
CA GLU A 272 -23.19 -2.10 -17.79
C GLU A 272 -23.40 -3.57 -18.18
N ALA A 273 -22.34 -4.24 -18.65
CA ALA A 273 -22.39 -5.65 -19.02
C ALA A 273 -22.54 -6.63 -17.82
N LEU A 274 -22.22 -6.19 -16.60
CA LEU A 274 -22.46 -6.94 -15.37
C LEU A 274 -23.94 -6.98 -14.99
N GLY A 275 -24.73 -6.03 -15.49
CA GLY A 275 -26.16 -5.92 -15.22
C GLY A 275 -26.46 -5.52 -13.77
N ARG A 276 -27.75 -5.49 -13.43
CA ARG A 276 -28.20 -5.14 -12.08
C ARG A 276 -27.93 -6.30 -11.12
N HIS A 277 -27.22 -6.00 -10.04
CA HIS A 277 -27.02 -6.94 -8.95
C HIS A 277 -28.19 -6.80 -7.95
N GLY A 278 -28.90 -7.90 -7.67
CA GLY A 278 -30.03 -7.92 -6.73
C GLY A 278 -29.63 -7.86 -5.24
N ALA A 279 -28.34 -7.64 -4.95
CA ALA A 279 -27.78 -7.61 -3.61
C ALA A 279 -26.93 -6.34 -3.42
N PRO A 280 -26.84 -5.80 -2.19
CA PRO A 280 -26.07 -4.60 -1.93
C PRO A 280 -24.58 -4.82 -2.21
N VAL A 281 -23.94 -3.84 -2.85
CA VAL A 281 -22.53 -3.86 -3.19
C VAL A 281 -21.72 -3.34 -2.02
N ARG A 282 -20.70 -4.12 -1.61
CA ARG A 282 -19.80 -3.78 -0.51
C ARG A 282 -18.49 -3.17 -1.00
N ALA A 283 -18.03 -3.58 -2.18
CA ALA A 283 -16.82 -3.05 -2.78
C ALA A 283 -16.83 -3.17 -4.30
N VAL A 284 -16.12 -2.27 -4.97
CA VAL A 284 -15.79 -2.36 -6.39
C VAL A 284 -14.30 -2.17 -6.59
N ALA A 285 -13.69 -3.00 -7.42
CA ALA A 285 -12.27 -2.98 -7.72
C ALA A 285 -12.04 -3.07 -9.22
N LEU A 286 -11.16 -2.22 -9.75
CA LEU A 286 -10.71 -2.22 -11.14
C LEU A 286 -9.22 -2.56 -11.17
N ARG A 287 -8.84 -3.52 -12.01
CA ARG A 287 -7.47 -4.00 -12.18
C ARG A 287 -7.05 -3.88 -13.64
N ALA A 288 -6.04 -3.09 -13.93
CA ALA A 288 -5.29 -3.14 -15.19
C ALA A 288 -4.36 -4.35 -15.19
N GLU A 289 -4.23 -5.02 -16.32
CA GLU A 289 -3.43 -6.22 -16.55
C GLU A 289 -2.58 -6.07 -17.82
N GLY A 290 -1.53 -6.90 -17.94
CA GLY A 290 -0.63 -6.91 -19.08
C GLY A 290 0.16 -5.60 -19.22
N LEU A 291 0.72 -5.13 -18.12
CA LEU A 291 1.45 -3.86 -18.11
C LEU A 291 2.77 -3.96 -18.90
N SER A 292 2.97 -3.02 -19.81
CA SER A 292 4.21 -2.82 -20.56
C SER A 292 4.74 -1.40 -20.31
N ALA A 293 6.05 -1.21 -20.53
CA ALA A 293 6.60 0.14 -20.61
C ALA A 293 5.87 0.90 -21.72
N ALA A 294 5.48 2.15 -21.44
CA ALA A 294 4.86 2.99 -22.45
C ALA A 294 5.90 3.28 -23.55
N ASP A 295 5.66 2.81 -24.76
CA ASP A 295 6.38 3.29 -25.94
C ASP A 295 6.02 4.77 -26.14
N LEU A 296 6.80 5.67 -25.56
CA LEU A 296 6.64 7.13 -25.59
C LEU A 296 6.63 7.73 -27.02
N ARG A 297 6.76 6.91 -28.07
CA ARG A 297 6.69 7.32 -29.48
C ARG A 297 5.26 7.52 -30.00
N ARG A 298 4.22 7.18 -29.23
CA ARG A 298 2.82 7.19 -29.70
C ARG A 298 1.85 8.00 -28.83
N ALA A 299 2.33 8.99 -28.07
CA ALA A 299 1.43 9.99 -27.49
C ALA A 299 0.73 10.75 -28.62
N ARG A 300 -0.40 10.22 -29.12
CA ARG A 300 -1.37 10.96 -29.91
C ARG A 300 -1.92 12.04 -28.98
N CYS A 301 -1.39 13.24 -29.10
CA CYS A 301 -2.17 14.42 -28.80
C CYS A 301 -3.39 14.37 -29.72
N VAL A 302 -4.55 14.00 -29.20
CA VAL A 302 -5.81 14.29 -29.88
C VAL A 302 -5.91 15.82 -29.92
N PRO A 303 -5.92 16.46 -31.09
CA PRO A 303 -6.17 17.90 -31.14
C PRO A 303 -7.60 18.12 -30.62
N VAL A 304 -7.74 18.91 -29.56
CA VAL A 304 -9.03 19.47 -29.16
C VAL A 304 -9.57 20.21 -30.38
N GLY A 305 -10.64 19.67 -30.96
CA GLY A 305 -11.22 20.15 -32.21
C GLY A 305 -11.62 21.62 -32.12
N ALA A 306 -11.06 22.43 -33.02
CA ALA A 306 -11.50 23.79 -33.27
C ALA A 306 -12.89 23.80 -33.92
N GLY A 307 -13.93 23.70 -33.09
CA GLY A 307 -15.32 23.96 -33.47
C GLY A 307 -15.73 25.34 -32.98
N ARG A 308 -16.01 26.27 -33.90
CA ARG A 308 -16.59 27.59 -33.61
C ARG A 308 -17.94 27.40 -32.90
N GLY A 309 -17.95 27.62 -31.60
CA GLY A 309 -19.16 27.68 -30.77
C GLY A 309 -18.85 28.51 -29.53
N ARG A 310 -19.41 29.71 -29.46
CA ARG A 310 -19.29 30.63 -28.33
C ARG A 310 -19.99 30.00 -27.12
N ALA A 311 -19.24 29.55 -26.11
CA ALA A 311 -19.79 29.09 -24.84
C ALA A 311 -18.91 29.57 -23.67
N VAL A 312 -19.43 30.60 -23.02
CA VAL A 312 -19.33 31.02 -21.61
C VAL A 312 -18.34 30.26 -20.72
N LEU A 313 -17.34 30.97 -20.22
CA LEU A 313 -16.59 30.56 -19.03
C LEU A 313 -17.52 30.57 -17.81
N PRO A 314 -17.65 29.50 -17.01
CA PRO A 314 -18.06 29.67 -15.63
C PRO A 314 -16.88 30.28 -14.88
N SER A 315 -16.84 31.62 -14.82
CA SER A 315 -16.31 32.29 -13.65
C SER A 315 -17.12 31.82 -12.46
N THR A 316 -16.49 31.25 -11.44
CA THR A 316 -16.56 31.61 -10.02
C THR A 316 -16.05 30.42 -9.21
N PHE A 317 -14.75 30.40 -8.93
CA PHE A 317 -14.25 29.81 -7.69
C PHE A 317 -14.60 30.84 -6.61
N ALA A 318 -15.63 30.55 -5.80
CA ALA A 318 -15.98 31.41 -4.67
C ALA A 318 -15.14 30.97 -3.48
N ASP A 319 -14.26 31.87 -3.03
CA ASP A 319 -13.56 31.76 -1.75
C ASP A 319 -14.57 31.65 -0.59
N PRO A 320 -14.23 30.90 0.48
CA PRO A 320 -15.05 30.87 1.69
C PRO A 320 -15.02 32.24 2.40
N PRO A 321 -16.15 32.70 2.97
CA PRO A 321 -16.20 33.99 3.64
C PRO A 321 -15.40 33.98 4.95
N ALA A 322 -14.59 35.02 5.14
CA ALA A 322 -13.88 35.32 6.38
C ALA A 322 -14.85 35.63 7.54
N PRO A 323 -14.48 35.34 8.80
CA PRO A 323 -15.30 35.70 9.97
C PRO A 323 -15.29 37.22 10.18
N GLY A 324 -16.49 37.83 10.17
CA GLY A 324 -16.72 39.24 10.47
C GLY A 324 -16.76 39.53 11.98
N PRO A 325 -16.62 40.82 12.38
CA PRO A 325 -16.21 41.20 13.73
C PRO A 325 -17.31 41.10 14.78
N ALA A 326 -16.89 40.87 16.02
CA ALA A 326 -17.72 40.92 17.23
C ALA A 326 -18.41 42.28 17.35
N GLN A 327 -19.75 42.27 17.47
CA GLN A 327 -20.52 43.44 17.88
C GLN A 327 -20.77 43.41 19.38
N GLU A 328 -20.33 44.50 19.99
CA GLU A 328 -20.46 44.88 21.39
C GLU A 328 -21.88 45.41 21.63
N GLU A 329 -22.76 44.59 22.22
CA GLU A 329 -24.05 45.06 22.75
C GLU A 329 -23.87 45.61 24.17
N ARG A 330 -23.87 46.94 24.23
CA ARG A 330 -24.09 47.74 25.43
C ARG A 330 -25.40 47.32 26.10
N ARG A 331 -25.30 46.84 27.34
CA ARG A 331 -26.41 46.80 28.31
C ARG A 331 -26.34 48.06 29.20
N LEU A 332 -27.37 48.89 29.10
CA LEU A 332 -27.88 49.83 30.11
C LEU A 332 -29.40 49.60 30.04
N SER A 333 -30.11 49.05 31.03
CA SER A 333 -30.33 49.44 32.43
C SER A 333 -31.85 49.53 32.60
N SER A 334 -32.43 48.58 33.32
CA SER A 334 -33.64 48.71 34.15
C SER A 334 -33.61 47.58 35.17
#